data_AF-A0A949I987-F1
#
_entry.id   AF-A0A949I987-F1
#
_cell.length_a   1.000
_cell.length_b   1.000
_cell.length_c   1.000
_cell.angle_alpha   90.00
_cell.angle_beta   90.00
_cell.angle_gamma   90.00
#
_symmetry.space_group_name_H-M   'P 1'
#
loop_
_entity.id
_entity.type
_entity.pdbx_description
1 polymer ?
#
loop_
_entity_poly.entity_id
_entity_poly.type
_entity_poly.pdbx_seq_one_letter_code
_entity_poly.pdbx_strand_id
1 'polypeptide(L)'
;MKRLIACVMLAAGLAGGAAAAEGGYPMDHAPSRINDLASLQNGAKMFVNYCMGCHSAAYMRYNRMHDIGLTDAQIKDNLIFNGAK
;
A
#
# COMPACT_ATOMS: atom_id res chain seq x y z
N MET A 1 8.24 -51.54 -14.85
CA MET A 1 6.78 -51.40 -15.05
C MET A 1 6.08 -50.85 -13.80
N LYS A 2 5.92 -51.62 -12.70
CA LYS A 2 5.16 -51.18 -11.50
C LYS A 2 5.65 -49.88 -10.85
N ARG A 3 6.96 -49.65 -10.81
CA ARG A 3 7.57 -48.41 -10.27
C ARG A 3 7.30 -47.18 -11.14
N LEU A 4 7.28 -47.35 -12.47
CA LEU A 4 6.99 -46.26 -13.40
C LEU A 4 5.52 -45.83 -13.30
N ILE A 5 4.62 -46.81 -13.18
CA ILE A 5 3.18 -46.56 -12.97
C ILE A 5 2.95 -45.79 -11.67
N ALA A 6 3.63 -46.18 -10.58
CA ALA A 6 3.55 -45.48 -9.30
C ALA A 6 4.05 -44.03 -9.37
N CYS A 7 5.14 -43.77 -10.09
CA CYS A 7 5.65 -42.41 -10.30
C CYS A 7 4.69 -41.54 -11.13
N VAL A 8 4.07 -42.11 -12.17
CA VAL A 8 3.10 -41.38 -13.01
C VAL A 8 1.84 -41.05 -12.22
N MET A 9 1.34 -41.97 -11.39
CA MET A 9 0.18 -41.70 -10.52
C MET A 9 0.48 -40.63 -9.47
N LEU A 10 1.67 -40.64 -8.87
CA LEU A 10 2.07 -39.64 -7.89
C LEU A 10 2.22 -38.25 -8.53
N ALA A 11 2.82 -38.18 -9.72
CA ALA A 11 2.93 -36.93 -10.48
C ALA A 11 1.56 -36.37 -10.88
N ALA A 12 0.60 -37.23 -11.26
CA ALA A 12 -0.76 -36.81 -11.56
C ALA A 12 -1.53 -36.33 -10.32
N GLY A 13 -1.32 -36.95 -9.15
CA GLY A 13 -1.93 -36.52 -7.89
C GLY A 13 -1.40 -35.18 -7.37
N LEU A 14 -0.13 -34.87 -7.61
CA LEU A 14 0.50 -33.59 -7.28
C LEU A 14 0.17 -32.47 -8.29
N ALA A 15 -0.35 -32.83 -9.47
CA ALA A 15 -0.81 -31.88 -10.49
C ALA A 15 -2.24 -31.37 -10.28
N GLY A 16 -2.92 -31.82 -9.21
CA GLY A 16 -4.18 -31.21 -8.76
C GLY A 16 -3.93 -29.76 -8.39
N GLY A 17 -4.41 -28.83 -9.22
CA GLY A 17 -4.20 -27.39 -9.02
C GLY A 17 -4.64 -26.94 -7.62
N ALA A 18 -3.83 -26.09 -6.99
CA ALA A 18 -4.25 -25.40 -5.78
C ALA A 18 -5.48 -24.56 -6.12
N ALA A 19 -6.63 -24.91 -5.54
CA ALA A 19 -7.81 -24.05 -5.59
C ALA A 19 -7.55 -22.86 -4.67
N ALA A 20 -6.96 -21.80 -5.23
CA ALA A 20 -6.92 -20.51 -4.57
C ALA A 20 -8.38 -20.02 -4.41
N ALA A 21 -8.92 -20.13 -3.20
CA ALA A 21 -10.21 -19.54 -2.84
C ALA A 21 -10.05 -18.02 -2.71
N GLU A 22 -9.77 -17.34 -3.82
CA GLU A 22 -9.47 -15.91 -3.85
C GLU A 22 -10.71 -15.02 -3.99
N GLY A 23 -11.87 -15.59 -4.33
CA GLY A 23 -13.08 -14.83 -4.60
C GLY A 23 -14.16 -15.02 -3.55
N GLY A 24 -14.26 -14.14 -2.55
CA GLY A 24 -15.54 -14.05 -1.81
C GLY A 24 -15.55 -13.41 -0.43
N TYR A 25 -14.44 -13.01 0.17
CA TYR A 25 -14.55 -12.20 1.39
C TYR A 25 -15.15 -10.84 1.01
N PRO A 26 -16.26 -10.41 1.62
CA PRO A 26 -16.84 -9.11 1.32
C PRO A 26 -15.86 -8.03 1.78
N MET A 27 -15.08 -7.51 0.82
CA MET A 27 -14.19 -6.39 1.08
C MET A 27 -15.02 -5.12 1.12
N ASP A 28 -14.81 -4.31 2.14
CA ASP A 28 -15.38 -2.98 2.18
C ASP A 28 -14.82 -2.16 1.01
N HIS A 29 -15.69 -1.40 0.35
CA HIS A 29 -15.26 -0.43 -0.63
C HIS A 29 -14.53 0.71 0.07
N ALA A 30 -13.34 1.05 -0.41
CA ALA A 30 -12.67 2.26 0.00
C ALA A 30 -13.57 3.47 -0.27
N PRO A 31 -13.71 4.41 0.70
CA PRO A 31 -14.55 5.57 0.49
C PRO A 31 -13.95 6.47 -0.60
N SER A 32 -14.81 7.05 -1.45
CA SER A 32 -14.37 7.93 -2.54
C SER A 32 -13.98 9.31 -2.01
N ARG A 33 -12.75 9.43 -1.48
CA ARG A 33 -12.21 10.65 -0.86
C ARG A 33 -10.96 11.17 -1.55
N ILE A 34 -10.76 10.81 -2.82
CA ILE A 34 -9.57 11.16 -3.60
C ILE A 34 -9.40 12.67 -3.82
N ASN A 35 -10.48 13.46 -3.68
CA ASN A 35 -10.48 14.92 -3.82
C ASN A 35 -10.91 15.63 -2.52
N ASP A 36 -11.03 14.90 -1.40
CA ASP A 36 -11.36 15.50 -0.11
C ASP A 36 -10.08 16.02 0.53
N LEU A 37 -9.86 17.33 0.44
CA LEU A 37 -8.65 18.00 0.94
C LEU A 37 -8.41 17.72 2.43
N ALA A 38 -9.45 17.68 3.26
CA ALA A 38 -9.30 17.42 4.69
C ALA A 38 -8.79 15.99 4.93
N SER A 39 -9.34 15.02 4.20
CA SER A 39 -8.87 13.63 4.26
C SER A 39 -7.43 13.50 3.76
N LEU A 40 -7.07 14.17 2.67
CA LEU A 40 -5.72 14.15 2.10
C LEU A 40 -4.68 14.79 3.03
N GLN A 41 -5.00 15.94 3.62
CA GLN A 41 -4.14 16.62 4.61
C GLN A 41 -3.95 15.76 5.86
N ASN A 42 -5.01 15.12 6.35
CA ASN A 42 -4.91 14.17 7.45
C ASN A 42 -4.02 12.96 7.09
N GLY A 43 -4.16 12.43 5.86
CA GLY A 43 -3.30 11.37 5.34
C GLY A 43 -1.82 11.76 5.31
N ALA A 44 -1.50 12.97 4.82
CA ALA A 44 -0.13 13.50 4.80
C ALA A 44 0.46 13.60 6.21
N LYS A 45 -0.32 14.13 7.17
CA LYS A 45 0.07 14.18 8.58
C LYS A 45 0.36 12.78 9.14
N MET A 46 -0.52 11.81 8.91
CA MET A 46 -0.32 10.45 9.42
C MET A 46 0.91 9.78 8.82
N PHE A 47 1.12 9.95 7.50
CA PHE A 47 2.27 9.38 6.81
C PHE A 47 3.59 9.90 7.39
N VAL A 48 3.74 11.22 7.53
CA VAL A 48 4.97 11.81 8.07
C VAL A 48 5.22 11.39 9.51
N ASN A 49 4.19 11.39 10.36
CA ASN A 49 4.36 11.12 11.79
C ASN A 49 4.58 9.63 12.13
N TYR A 50 4.05 8.71 11.33
CA TYR A 50 4.02 7.28 11.70
C TYR A 50 4.57 6.34 10.64
N CYS A 51 4.42 6.65 9.35
CA CYS A 51 4.81 5.74 8.27
C CYS A 51 6.23 6.00 7.79
N MET A 52 6.64 7.28 7.76
CA MET A 52 7.92 7.73 7.21
C MET A 52 9.14 7.21 7.99
N GLY A 53 8.95 6.71 9.21
CA GLY A 53 10.00 6.06 9.98
C GLY A 53 10.48 4.73 9.39
N CYS A 54 9.65 4.05 8.58
CA CYS A 54 10.00 2.78 7.94
C CYS A 54 9.80 2.78 6.41
N HIS A 55 8.86 3.58 5.89
CA HIS A 55 8.54 3.65 4.47
C HIS A 55 9.03 4.95 3.85
N SER A 56 9.72 4.84 2.71
CA SER A 56 10.14 6.02 1.95
C SER A 56 9.06 6.47 0.97
N ALA A 57 9.00 7.78 0.73
CA ALA A 57 8.24 8.38 -0.37
C ALA A 57 9.21 9.09 -1.32
N ALA A 58 10.16 8.34 -1.88
CA ALA A 58 11.34 8.89 -2.57
C ALA A 58 11.02 9.83 -3.75
N TYR A 59 9.86 9.66 -4.38
CA TYR A 59 9.40 10.48 -5.51
C TYR A 59 8.43 11.61 -5.12
N MET A 60 8.03 11.66 -3.85
CA MET A 60 7.21 12.76 -3.34
C MET A 60 8.11 13.95 -2.97
N ARG A 61 7.61 15.15 -3.25
CA ARG A 61 8.27 16.42 -2.91
C ARG A 61 7.31 17.24 -2.06
N TYR A 62 7.82 17.93 -1.05
CA TYR A 62 7.00 18.75 -0.16
C TYR A 62 6.19 19.83 -0.88
N ASN A 63 6.69 20.36 -2.01
CA ASN A 63 5.94 21.25 -2.90
C ASN A 63 4.58 20.66 -3.35
N ARG A 64 4.44 19.33 -3.49
CA ARG A 64 3.16 18.72 -3.89
C ARG A 64 2.07 18.86 -2.82
N MET A 65 2.43 19.23 -1.59
CA MET A 65 1.45 19.48 -0.54
C MET A 65 0.58 20.72 -0.82
N HIS A 66 0.98 21.59 -1.76
CA HIS A 66 0.11 22.65 -2.28
C HIS A 66 -1.09 22.11 -3.05
N ASP A 67 -0.96 20.95 -3.71
CA ASP A 67 -2.05 20.32 -4.46
C ASP A 67 -3.20 19.94 -3.53
N ILE A 68 -2.90 19.73 -2.24
CA ILE A 68 -3.89 19.46 -1.19
C ILE A 68 -4.19 20.70 -0.33
N GLY A 69 -3.81 21.89 -0.80
CA GLY A 69 -4.18 23.17 -0.19
C GLY A 69 -3.33 23.62 1.01
N LEU A 70 -2.16 23.02 1.24
CA LEU A 70 -1.27 23.46 2.32
C LEU A 70 -0.39 24.63 1.88
N THR A 71 -0.19 25.59 2.78
CA THR A 71 0.75 26.70 2.59
C THR A 71 2.19 26.29 2.95
N ASP A 72 3.18 27.05 2.48
CA ASP A 72 4.59 26.81 2.81
C ASP A 72 4.84 26.75 4.33
N ALA A 73 4.22 27.67 5.07
CA ALA A 73 4.30 27.70 6.53
C ALA A 73 3.74 26.42 7.14
N GLN A 74 2.57 25.97 6.70
CA GLN A 74 1.96 24.73 7.20
C GLN A 74 2.81 23.49 6.87
N ILE A 75 3.38 23.43 5.67
CA ILE A 75 4.24 22.33 5.25
C ILE A 75 5.49 22.29 6.14
N LYS A 76 6.17 23.42 6.29
CA LYS A 76 7.39 23.54 7.08
C LYS A 76 7.15 23.20 8.55
N ASP A 77 6.10 23.77 9.14
CA ASP A 77 5.85 23.65 10.58
C ASP A 77 5.28 22.29 10.97
N ASN A 78 4.61 21.57 10.05
CA ASN A 78 3.86 20.35 10.40
C ASN A 78 4.29 19.08 9.65
N LEU A 79 5.10 19.17 8.59
CA LEU A 79 5.48 18.00 7.79
C LEU A 79 6.99 17.81 7.65
N ILE A 80 7.81 18.76 8.11
CA ILE A 80 9.27 18.71 8.04
C ILE A 80 9.83 18.71 9.47
N PHE A 81 9.88 17.53 10.08
CA PHE A 81 10.53 17.33 11.37
C PHE A 81 11.97 16.90 11.11
N ASN A 82 12.96 17.54 11.76
CA ASN A 82 14.40 17.20 11.76
C ASN A 82 15.31 18.03 10.84
N GLY A 83 14.87 19.20 10.38
CA GLY A 83 15.79 20.15 9.69
C GLY A 83 16.31 19.65 8.34
N ALA A 84 15.65 18.64 7.75
CA ALA A 84 15.79 18.34 6.33
C ALA A 84 15.42 19.61 5.55
N LYS A 85 16.38 20.15 4.80
CA LYS A 85 16.23 21.37 4.01
C LYS A 85 15.44 21.11 2.74
#